data_AF-A0AAD7F827-F1
#
_entry.id   AF-A0AAD7F827-F1
#
_cell.length_a   1.000
_cell.length_b   1.000
_cell.length_c   1.000
_cell.angle_alpha   90.00
_cell.angle_beta   90.00
_cell.angle_gamma   90.00
#
_symmetry.space_group_name_H-M   'P 1'
#
loop_
_entity.id
_entity.type
_entity.pdbx_description
1 polymer ?
#
loop_
_entity_poly.entity_id
_entity_poly.type
_entity_poly.pdbx_seq_one_letter_code
_entity_poly.pdbx_strand_id
1 'polypeptide(L)'
;MFSKSILASVFLLASMAMQAHAHAMPSPALGVVGRAVTRNDVQRPSTQSPCGSIAIASNLDKSTAVPVMEDGSVVLNVTNFNPGADGSRKVSVLVDPTGTGQKFVAANVTTNGDPAPKTDGSDQVKISLPAGMKCTGGKTGTLCLLSVKSTAGFGACSVVSQASTTSESG
;
A
#
# COMPACT_ATOMS: atom_id res chain seq x y z
N MET A 1 -15.60 59.62 -32.23
CA MET A 1 -14.26 60.10 -31.83
C MET A 1 -13.78 59.29 -30.63
N PHE A 2 -12.48 59.01 -30.60
CA PHE A 2 -11.74 58.02 -29.83
C PHE A 2 -11.72 58.19 -28.30
N SER A 3 -11.66 57.06 -27.57
CA SER A 3 -10.65 56.76 -26.53
C SER A 3 -10.71 55.26 -26.21
N LYS A 4 -9.79 54.42 -26.70
CA LYS A 4 -8.47 54.07 -26.13
C LYS A 4 -8.53 53.34 -24.77
N SER A 5 -8.57 52.00 -24.85
CA SER A 5 -7.49 51.09 -24.40
C SER A 5 -7.11 50.91 -22.91
N ILE A 6 -7.19 49.62 -22.49
CA ILE A 6 -6.26 48.84 -21.63
C ILE A 6 -6.52 48.80 -20.11
N LEU A 7 -6.61 47.56 -19.58
CA LEU A 7 -6.04 46.97 -18.33
C LEU A 7 -7.07 46.00 -17.68
N ALA A 8 -6.94 44.69 -17.89
CA ALA A 8 -6.11 43.73 -17.13
C ALA A 8 -6.86 43.13 -15.92
N SER A 9 -7.10 41.81 -15.93
CA SER A 9 -7.15 40.96 -14.73
C SER A 9 -7.09 39.48 -15.13
N VAL A 10 -5.94 38.89 -14.81
CA VAL A 10 -5.51 37.51 -14.97
C VAL A 10 -6.32 36.59 -14.07
N PHE A 11 -6.88 35.51 -14.60
CA PHE A 11 -7.20 34.29 -13.84
C PHE A 11 -6.97 33.06 -14.74
N LEU A 12 -5.72 32.81 -15.11
CA LEU A 12 -5.32 31.47 -15.52
C LEU A 12 -4.98 30.71 -14.24
N LEU A 13 -5.96 29.92 -13.77
CA LEU A 13 -5.76 28.96 -12.70
C LEU A 13 -4.56 28.08 -13.06
N ALA A 14 -3.48 28.23 -12.31
CA ALA A 14 -2.43 27.25 -12.28
C ALA A 14 -3.03 25.95 -11.71
N SER A 15 -3.45 25.05 -12.60
CA SER A 15 -3.67 23.65 -12.24
C SER A 15 -2.31 23.10 -11.85
N MET A 16 -2.00 23.12 -10.55
CA MET A 16 -0.96 22.26 -9.99
C MET A 16 -1.40 20.83 -10.26
N ALA A 17 -0.98 20.30 -11.41
CA ALA A 17 -0.82 18.87 -11.60
C ALA A 17 0.22 18.47 -10.55
N MET A 18 -0.25 18.08 -9.35
CA MET A 18 0.56 17.35 -8.40
C MET A 18 0.93 16.05 -9.10
N GLN A 19 2.03 16.08 -9.85
CA GLN A 19 2.81 14.89 -10.11
C GLN A 19 3.28 14.46 -8.73
N ALA A 20 2.46 13.65 -8.05
CA ALA A 20 2.91 12.88 -6.91
C ALA A 20 3.99 11.97 -7.48
N HIS A 21 5.23 12.46 -7.51
CA HIS A 21 6.37 11.59 -7.63
C HIS A 21 6.18 10.59 -6.49
N ALA A 22 6.01 9.34 -6.88
CA ALA A 22 5.57 8.28 -6.01
C ALA A 22 6.80 7.40 -5.77
N HIS A 23 7.13 7.08 -4.52
CA HIS A 23 8.53 6.78 -4.22
C HIS A 23 8.81 5.48 -3.53
N ALA A 24 7.81 4.83 -2.93
CA ALA A 24 7.96 3.49 -2.39
C ALA A 24 6.66 2.71 -2.45
N MET A 25 6.74 1.41 -2.70
CA MET A 25 5.58 0.54 -2.88
C MET A 25 5.85 -0.88 -2.36
N PRO A 26 4.91 -1.49 -1.62
CA PRO A 26 4.96 -2.92 -1.35
C PRO A 26 4.70 -3.75 -2.62
N SER A 27 5.28 -4.94 -2.71
CA SER A 27 5.01 -5.91 -3.77
C SER A 27 4.84 -7.32 -3.17
N PRO A 28 3.81 -8.08 -3.57
CA PRO A 28 2.70 -7.69 -4.45
C PRO A 28 1.80 -6.60 -3.87
N ALA A 29 1.15 -5.82 -4.74
CA ALA A 29 0.18 -4.80 -4.36
C ALA A 29 -1.22 -5.15 -4.87
N LEU A 30 -2.24 -4.73 -4.12
CA LEU A 30 -3.64 -4.85 -4.48
C LEU A 30 -3.87 -4.23 -5.87
N GLY A 31 -4.56 -4.97 -6.75
CA GLY A 31 -4.88 -4.56 -8.12
C GLY A 31 -3.71 -4.61 -9.11
N VAL A 32 -2.50 -4.95 -8.68
CA VAL A 32 -1.37 -5.21 -9.58
C VAL A 32 -1.28 -6.71 -9.83
N VAL A 33 -1.64 -7.14 -11.06
CA VAL A 33 -1.75 -8.55 -11.43
C VAL A 33 -0.87 -8.84 -12.65
N GLY A 34 -0.09 -9.92 -12.58
CA GLY A 34 0.67 -10.44 -13.72
C GLY A 34 1.85 -9.57 -14.18
N ARG A 35 2.24 -8.56 -13.39
CA ARG A 35 3.38 -7.67 -13.68
C ARG A 35 4.05 -7.15 -12.42
N ALA A 36 5.25 -6.60 -12.57
CA ALA A 36 5.93 -5.87 -11.51
C ALA A 36 5.20 -4.55 -11.17
N VAL A 37 5.34 -4.12 -9.91
CA VAL A 37 4.90 -2.80 -9.46
C VAL A 37 5.70 -1.70 -10.15
N THR A 38 5.04 -0.60 -10.46
CA THR A 38 5.62 0.58 -11.09
C THR A 38 5.32 1.83 -10.26
N ARG A 39 6.00 2.92 -10.58
CA ARG A 39 5.74 4.22 -9.94
C ARG A 39 4.26 4.63 -9.97
N ASN A 40 3.55 4.29 -11.04
CA ASN A 40 2.14 4.68 -11.23
C ASN A 40 1.16 3.90 -10.33
N ASP A 41 1.60 2.79 -9.74
CA ASP A 41 0.76 1.98 -8.85
C ASP A 41 0.77 2.52 -7.41
N VAL A 42 1.79 3.29 -7.07
CA VAL A 42 1.99 3.85 -5.72
C VAL A 42 0.78 4.69 -5.32
N GLN A 43 0.32 4.45 -4.11
CA GLN A 43 -0.75 5.16 -3.43
C GLN A 43 -0.18 6.05 -2.32
N ARG A 44 -1.06 6.86 -1.74
CA ARG A 44 -0.81 7.60 -0.49
C ARG A 44 -1.79 7.13 0.61
N PRO A 45 -1.50 6.01 1.30
CA PRO A 45 -2.29 5.56 2.43
C PRO A 45 -2.48 6.66 3.49
N SER A 46 -3.71 6.79 3.99
CA SER A 46 -4.07 7.72 5.07
C SER A 46 -5.01 7.06 6.06
N THR A 47 -5.35 7.75 7.15
CA THR A 47 -6.34 7.25 8.12
C THR A 47 -7.74 7.13 7.51
N GLN A 48 -8.11 8.04 6.60
CA GLN A 48 -9.42 8.04 5.93
C GLN A 48 -9.46 7.09 4.72
N SER A 49 -8.32 6.87 4.07
CA SER A 49 -8.19 5.87 3.02
C SER A 49 -6.89 5.07 3.16
N PRO A 50 -6.91 3.97 3.93
CA PRO A 50 -5.72 3.17 4.19
C PRO A 50 -5.13 2.50 2.94
N CYS A 51 -5.91 2.35 1.87
CA CYS A 51 -5.43 1.76 0.61
C CYS A 51 -5.26 2.77 -0.53
N GLY A 52 -5.46 4.07 -0.28
CA GLY A 52 -5.45 5.08 -1.35
C GLY A 52 -6.74 5.05 -2.19
N SER A 53 -6.65 5.23 -3.50
CA SER A 53 -7.84 5.38 -4.35
C SER A 53 -8.37 4.05 -4.92
N ILE A 54 -7.71 2.93 -4.63
CA ILE A 54 -8.04 1.64 -5.21
C ILE A 54 -9.37 1.07 -4.69
N ALA A 55 -10.19 0.53 -5.62
CA ALA A 55 -11.44 -0.15 -5.29
C ALA A 55 -11.17 -1.55 -4.73
N ILE A 56 -11.23 -1.72 -3.42
CA ILE A 56 -10.87 -2.97 -2.73
C ILE A 56 -11.74 -4.15 -3.14
N ALA A 57 -13.06 -3.99 -3.11
CA ALA A 57 -14.01 -5.06 -3.44
C ALA A 57 -13.80 -5.64 -4.86
N SER A 58 -13.35 -4.80 -5.81
CA SER A 58 -13.12 -5.22 -7.20
C SER A 58 -11.78 -5.94 -7.41
N ASN A 59 -10.86 -5.83 -6.45
CA ASN A 59 -9.46 -6.24 -6.58
C ASN A 59 -9.01 -7.31 -5.57
N LEU A 60 -9.69 -7.46 -4.43
CA LEU A 60 -9.26 -8.35 -3.34
C LEU A 60 -9.02 -9.78 -3.82
N ASP A 61 -10.02 -10.40 -4.46
CA ASP A 61 -9.94 -11.79 -4.95
C ASP A 61 -9.09 -11.97 -6.21
N LYS A 62 -8.72 -10.88 -6.89
CA LYS A 62 -7.95 -10.94 -8.15
C LYS A 62 -6.46 -10.72 -7.94
N SER A 63 -6.11 -10.15 -6.79
CA SER A 63 -4.73 -9.78 -6.49
C SER A 63 -3.91 -11.00 -6.11
N THR A 64 -2.62 -10.96 -6.39
CA THR A 64 -1.69 -11.97 -5.89
C THR A 64 -1.57 -11.83 -4.37
N ALA A 65 -2.11 -12.81 -3.64
CA ALA A 65 -2.02 -12.85 -2.19
C ALA A 65 -0.66 -13.37 -1.74
N VAL A 66 -0.11 -12.78 -0.69
CA VAL A 66 1.11 -13.26 -0.04
C VAL A 66 0.73 -14.26 1.06
N PRO A 67 1.28 -15.47 1.07
CA PRO A 67 0.96 -16.43 2.12
C PRO A 67 1.47 -15.93 3.47
N VAL A 68 0.61 -16.03 4.48
CA VAL A 68 1.02 -15.91 5.89
C VAL A 68 1.71 -17.21 6.28
N MET A 69 2.92 -17.10 6.84
CA MET A 69 3.70 -18.23 7.33
C MET A 69 3.08 -18.82 8.61
N GLU A 70 3.49 -20.02 8.98
CA GLU A 70 2.97 -20.74 10.16
C GLU A 70 3.16 -19.97 11.47
N ASP A 71 4.25 -19.21 11.59
CA ASP A 71 4.54 -18.32 12.73
C ASP A 71 3.68 -17.04 12.76
N GLY A 72 2.73 -16.89 11.83
CA GLY A 72 1.87 -15.71 11.71
C GLY A 72 2.53 -14.51 11.04
N SER A 73 3.72 -14.68 10.46
CA SER A 73 4.42 -13.60 9.79
C SER A 73 4.27 -13.60 8.27
N VAL A 74 4.50 -12.45 7.66
CA VAL A 74 4.39 -12.15 6.24
C VAL A 74 5.66 -11.43 5.80
N VAL A 75 6.18 -11.78 4.63
CA VAL A 75 7.32 -11.07 4.03
C VAL A 75 6.84 -10.33 2.78
N LEU A 76 7.06 -9.02 2.74
CA LEU A 76 6.81 -8.17 1.57
C LEU A 76 8.11 -7.56 1.09
N ASN A 77 8.20 -7.30 -0.21
CA ASN A 77 9.24 -6.42 -0.74
C ASN A 77 8.73 -4.98 -0.77
N VAL A 78 9.52 -4.01 -0.31
CA VAL A 78 9.23 -2.58 -0.47
C VAL A 78 10.25 -1.99 -1.44
N THR A 79 9.78 -1.65 -2.64
CA THR A 79 10.61 -1.11 -3.72
C THR A 79 10.51 0.40 -3.74
N ASN A 80 11.65 1.08 -3.75
CA ASN A 80 11.70 2.52 -3.96
C ASN A 80 11.91 2.88 -5.43
N PHE A 81 11.35 4.03 -5.81
CA PHE A 81 11.51 4.60 -7.15
C PHE A 81 12.26 5.93 -7.13
N ASN A 82 12.56 6.49 -5.96
CA ASN A 82 13.52 7.59 -5.82
C ASN A 82 14.49 7.29 -4.68
N PRO A 83 15.72 7.78 -4.72
CA PRO A 83 16.61 7.75 -3.57
C PRO A 83 16.20 8.78 -2.50
N GLY A 84 16.86 8.71 -1.35
CA GLY A 84 16.69 9.60 -0.21
C GLY A 84 15.44 9.28 0.63
N ALA A 85 15.12 10.18 1.56
CA ALA A 85 14.01 10.01 2.49
C ALA A 85 12.65 9.82 1.78
N ASP A 86 12.52 10.40 0.58
CA ASP A 86 11.32 10.33 -0.23
C ASP A 86 11.00 8.90 -0.66
N GLY A 87 12.01 8.11 -1.04
CA GLY A 87 11.88 6.69 -1.32
C GLY A 87 12.17 5.78 -0.14
N SER A 88 11.85 6.22 1.08
CA SER A 88 11.93 5.38 2.26
C SER A 88 11.27 4.02 2.03
N ARG A 89 12.03 2.95 2.28
CA ARG A 89 11.54 1.57 2.34
C ARG A 89 11.16 1.17 3.77
N LYS A 90 11.39 2.05 4.74
CA LYS A 90 10.95 1.88 6.12
C LYS A 90 9.46 2.14 6.23
N VAL A 91 8.70 1.16 6.72
CA VAL A 91 7.23 1.19 6.74
C VAL A 91 6.61 1.02 8.13
N SER A 92 5.39 1.52 8.26
CA SER A 92 4.38 1.10 9.22
C SER A 92 3.32 0.27 8.51
N VAL A 93 2.77 -0.75 9.19
CA VAL A 93 1.76 -1.64 8.61
C VAL A 93 0.54 -1.73 9.51
N LEU A 94 -0.62 -1.59 8.87
CA LEU A 94 -1.91 -1.92 9.48
C LEU A 94 -2.53 -3.11 8.74
N VAL A 95 -3.39 -3.87 9.40
CA VAL A 95 -4.11 -4.99 8.83
C VAL A 95 -5.61 -4.86 9.08
N ASP A 96 -6.40 -5.09 8.04
CA ASP A 96 -7.84 -5.33 8.12
C ASP A 96 -8.11 -6.84 7.97
N PRO A 97 -8.51 -7.54 9.04
CA PRO A 97 -8.78 -8.98 9.00
C PRO A 97 -9.97 -9.35 8.11
N THR A 98 -10.89 -8.42 7.88
CA THR A 98 -12.08 -8.64 7.04
C THR A 98 -11.81 -8.42 5.55
N GLY A 99 -10.67 -7.81 5.21
CA GLY A 99 -10.33 -7.43 3.83
C GLY A 99 -11.26 -6.38 3.21
N THR A 100 -12.11 -5.71 3.99
CA THR A 100 -13.11 -4.75 3.47
C THR A 100 -12.55 -3.35 3.26
N GLY A 101 -11.43 -3.02 3.91
CA GLY A 101 -10.82 -1.69 3.92
C GLY A 101 -11.37 -0.76 4.99
N GLN A 102 -12.11 -1.28 5.97
CA GLN A 102 -12.89 -0.45 6.90
C GLN A 102 -12.28 -0.36 8.30
N LYS A 103 -11.69 -1.46 8.79
CA LYS A 103 -11.18 -1.54 10.16
C LYS A 103 -9.78 -2.10 10.17
N PHE A 104 -8.84 -1.22 10.44
CA PHE A 104 -7.43 -1.54 10.48
C PHE A 104 -6.92 -1.55 11.92
N VAL A 105 -6.14 -2.56 12.26
CA VAL A 105 -5.36 -2.64 13.50
C VAL A 105 -3.87 -2.69 13.18
N ALA A 106 -3.02 -2.27 14.10
CA ALA A 106 -1.58 -2.28 13.86
C ALA A 106 -1.06 -3.72 13.75
N ALA A 107 -0.21 -3.98 12.75
CA ALA A 107 0.63 -5.16 12.69
C ALA A 107 2.05 -4.79 13.15
N ASN A 108 2.83 -5.76 13.61
CA ASN A 108 4.18 -5.51 14.07
C ASN A 108 5.19 -5.66 12.92
N VAL A 109 6.05 -4.67 12.69
CA VAL A 109 7.12 -4.77 11.69
C VAL A 109 8.41 -5.22 12.40
N THR A 110 8.77 -6.49 12.21
CA THR A 110 9.90 -7.15 12.89
C THR A 110 11.23 -6.97 12.17
N THR A 111 11.20 -6.84 10.85
CA THR A 111 12.34 -6.43 10.01
C THR A 111 11.84 -5.34 9.08
N ASN A 112 12.58 -4.23 8.98
CA ASN A 112 12.15 -3.06 8.24
C ASN A 112 13.22 -2.60 7.24
N GLY A 113 12.82 -1.84 6.23
CA GLY A 113 13.73 -1.33 5.20
C GLY A 113 14.49 -0.06 5.60
N ASP A 114 15.34 0.41 4.68
CA ASP A 114 16.12 1.64 4.80
C ASP A 114 15.19 2.88 4.77
N PRO A 115 15.24 3.77 5.78
CA PRO A 115 14.46 5.01 5.79
C PRO A 115 14.89 6.05 4.75
N ALA A 116 16.10 5.96 4.19
CA ALA A 116 16.62 6.91 3.22
C ALA A 116 17.64 6.25 2.26
N PRO A 117 17.19 5.30 1.42
CA PRO A 117 18.08 4.55 0.54
C PRO A 117 18.84 5.45 -0.44
N LYS A 118 20.12 5.16 -0.68
CA LYS A 118 20.96 5.97 -1.59
C LYS A 118 20.69 5.74 -3.08
N THR A 119 20.09 4.60 -3.42
CA THR A 119 19.76 4.21 -4.79
C THR A 119 18.36 3.62 -4.84
N ASP A 120 17.83 3.47 -6.05
CA ASP A 120 16.65 2.64 -6.28
C ASP A 120 16.97 1.17 -5.94
N GLY A 121 15.95 0.42 -5.52
CA GLY A 121 16.11 -0.94 -5.03
C GLY A 121 14.90 -1.42 -4.23
N SER A 122 15.07 -2.55 -3.56
CA SER A 122 14.00 -3.18 -2.79
C SER A 122 14.57 -3.79 -1.51
N ASP A 123 13.84 -3.64 -0.41
CA ASP A 123 14.15 -4.30 0.86
C ASP A 123 13.03 -5.28 1.22
N GLN A 124 13.39 -6.40 1.83
CA GLN A 124 12.43 -7.27 2.49
C GLN A 124 12.00 -6.70 3.83
N VAL A 125 10.68 -6.64 4.04
CA VAL A 125 10.05 -6.24 5.29
C VAL A 125 9.31 -7.46 5.85
N LYS A 126 9.64 -7.85 7.10
CA LYS A 126 8.98 -8.95 7.81
C LYS A 126 7.97 -8.39 8.80
N ILE A 127 6.71 -8.79 8.66
CA ILE A 127 5.57 -8.31 9.42
C ILE A 127 4.99 -9.47 10.22
N SER A 128 4.70 -9.30 11.50
CA SER A 128 3.91 -10.24 12.29
C SER A 128 2.48 -9.72 12.38
N LEU A 129 1.52 -10.56 12.00
CA LEU A 129 0.11 -10.28 12.26
C LEU A 129 -0.17 -10.35 13.77
N PRO A 130 -1.21 -9.67 14.27
CA PRO A 130 -1.64 -9.81 15.66
C PRO A 130 -1.95 -11.27 16.03
N ALA A 131 -1.54 -11.68 17.22
CA ALA A 131 -1.72 -13.05 17.69
C ALA A 131 -3.22 -13.45 17.68
N GLY A 132 -3.50 -14.66 17.19
CA GLY A 132 -4.87 -15.18 17.09
C GLY A 132 -5.74 -14.55 15.99
N MET A 133 -5.23 -13.57 15.23
CA MET A 133 -5.97 -12.96 14.13
C MET A 133 -6.31 -13.99 13.05
N LYS A 134 -7.56 -13.96 12.59
CA LYS A 134 -8.03 -14.71 11.44
C LYS A 134 -8.42 -13.77 10.32
N CYS A 135 -7.95 -14.07 9.11
CA CYS A 135 -8.44 -13.48 7.90
C CYS A 135 -9.82 -14.05 7.58
N THR A 136 -10.77 -13.19 7.24
CA THR A 136 -12.15 -13.55 6.89
C THR A 136 -12.61 -12.93 5.58
N GLY A 137 -11.75 -12.18 4.91
CA GLY A 137 -12.04 -11.53 3.64
C GLY A 137 -11.89 -12.44 2.44
N GLY A 138 -12.37 -11.93 1.30
CA GLY A 138 -12.37 -12.64 0.02
C GLY A 138 -13.42 -13.75 -0.04
N LYS A 139 -13.57 -14.34 -1.23
CA LYS A 139 -14.51 -15.44 -1.47
C LYS A 139 -14.18 -16.71 -0.69
N THR A 140 -12.90 -16.91 -0.40
CA THR A 140 -12.41 -18.08 0.37
C THR A 140 -12.51 -17.86 1.88
N GLY A 141 -12.79 -16.64 2.34
CA GLY A 141 -12.79 -16.31 3.76
C GLY A 141 -11.41 -16.43 4.41
N THR A 142 -10.33 -16.26 3.64
CA THR A 142 -8.95 -16.42 4.11
C THR A 142 -8.05 -15.22 3.80
N LEU A 143 -8.60 -14.15 3.23
CA LEU A 143 -7.83 -12.97 2.82
C LEU A 143 -7.91 -11.86 3.86
N CYS A 144 -6.76 -11.30 4.22
CA CYS A 144 -6.66 -10.03 4.93
C CYS A 144 -6.10 -8.97 3.99
N LEU A 145 -6.29 -7.70 4.37
CA LEU A 145 -5.73 -6.57 3.66
C LEU A 145 -4.71 -5.84 4.52
N LEU A 146 -3.47 -5.72 4.04
CA LEU A 146 -2.42 -4.95 4.68
C LEU A 146 -2.36 -3.55 4.08
N SER A 147 -2.47 -2.50 4.88
CA SER A 147 -2.12 -1.13 4.52
C SER A 147 -0.65 -0.91 4.88
N VAL A 148 0.20 -0.76 3.87
CA VAL A 148 1.64 -0.53 4.04
C VAL A 148 1.95 0.91 3.68
N LYS A 149 2.55 1.65 4.62
CA LYS A 149 2.86 3.07 4.44
C LYS A 149 4.31 3.34 4.86
N SER A 150 5.11 3.90 3.95
CA SER A 150 6.46 4.35 4.23
C SER A 150 6.48 5.57 5.14
N THR A 151 7.64 5.88 5.73
CA THR A 151 7.80 7.11 6.52
C THR A 151 7.62 8.40 5.69
N ALA A 152 7.72 8.31 4.36
CA ALA A 152 7.42 9.41 3.43
C ALA A 152 5.93 9.50 3.04
N GLY A 153 5.08 8.59 3.53
CA GLY A 153 3.64 8.61 3.26
C GLY A 153 3.21 7.96 1.95
N PHE A 154 4.11 7.22 1.29
CA PHE A 154 3.81 6.43 0.09
C PHE A 154 3.59 4.96 0.43
N GLY A 155 2.89 4.24 -0.42
CA GLY A 155 2.75 2.80 -0.29
C GLY A 155 1.60 2.27 -1.10
N ALA A 156 0.98 1.20 -0.63
CA ALA A 156 -0.23 0.62 -1.21
C ALA A 156 -0.78 -0.40 -0.21
N CYS A 157 -1.95 -0.95 -0.53
CA CYS A 157 -2.38 -2.16 0.15
C CYS A 157 -1.82 -3.42 -0.52
N SER A 158 -1.60 -4.46 0.27
CA SER A 158 -1.24 -5.82 -0.18
C SER A 158 -2.25 -6.81 0.36
N VAL A 159 -2.54 -7.87 -0.39
CA VAL A 159 -3.41 -8.96 0.07
C VAL A 159 -2.55 -10.04 0.68
N VAL A 160 -2.96 -10.58 1.82
CA VAL A 160 -2.33 -11.76 2.41
C VAL A 160 -3.35 -12.87 2.60
N SER A 161 -2.92 -14.11 2.47
CA SER A 161 -3.77 -15.29 2.63
C SER A 161 -3.28 -16.15 3.78
N GLN A 162 -4.17 -16.46 4.72
CA GLN A 162 -3.93 -17.52 5.69
C GLN A 162 -4.33 -18.86 5.09
N ALA A 163 -3.65 -19.94 5.48
CA ALA A 163 -4.12 -21.28 5.17
C ALA A 163 -5.53 -21.47 5.79
N SER A 164 -6.45 -22.03 5.02
CA SER A 164 -7.74 -22.47 5.56
C SER A 164 -7.46 -23.48 6.67
N THR A 165 -7.88 -23.19 7.90
CA THR A 165 -7.87 -24.20 8.95
C THR A 165 -8.99 -25.19 8.63
N THR A 166 -8.71 -26.18 7.79
CA THR A 166 -9.49 -27.41 7.81
C THR A 166 -9.28 -27.97 9.20
N SER A 167 -10.30 -27.95 10.04
CA SER A 167 -10.25 -28.60 11.35
C SER A 167 -9.92 -30.07 11.11
N GLU A 168 -8.66 -30.46 11.26
CA GLU A 168 -8.30 -31.85 11.50
C GLU A 168 -8.82 -32.19 12.90
N SER A 169 -10.02 -32.76 12.94
CA SER A 169 -10.43 -33.59 14.07
C SER A 169 -9.61 -34.87 14.02
N GLY A 170 -8.58 -34.94 14.86
CA GLY A 170 -7.97 -36.18 15.30
C GLY A 170 -8.52 -36.58 16.66
#